data_AF-A0A7C4GPC2-F1
#
_entry.id   AF-A0A7C4GPC2-F1
#
_cell.length_a   1.000
_cell.length_b   1.000
_cell.length_c   1.000
_cell.angle_alpha   90.00
_cell.angle_beta   90.00
_cell.angle_gamma   90.00
#
_symmetry.space_group_name_H-M   'P 1'
#
loop_
_entity.id
_entity.type
_entity.pdbx_description
1 polymer ?
#
loop_
_entity_poly.entity_id
_entity_poly.type
_entity_poly.pdbx_seq_one_letter_code
_entity_poly.pdbx_strand_id
1 'polypeptide(L)'
;MIIGKDVLDGEEVKEELERFREKNNVVVSAPGIFFIAGEHAVLSGAPALCIPIPYRVYVGLEAADNPFTSTEETSISFGIKKTLNWKSRKFEQRGSSFIEQEGRTGTEEKVRELLKRVVKEYNLKRKAFKINVLSTFPPGHGANWSGAFSAALAVGLLVFNEALEPHELTSWANTPIHLLFQNEAFKKCNHIAWQIENIFHGGCASGYGTALVLASARHGTPLLYLTQPRSDKDEKLPPITVEDPELLRNICFFAYEIADLFDEQRREKLAISSNGFPLRIFLVDTGEPKHTATTIQSVMTFEKKGLEGLEPLLGLLEKMPRGLSKEVENYVCDLSRVHKPYAFLTQLCIRAFSSFYQICSYIREGDRNKVEQHVLYFLETLRNLQAALEERGLDTWQMQSLKGAVYGKLLQKAWKRAAIKWTGAGGGGTAVVFLANLDHEDESNIDAFMNFCDRSQKFTLYWDSFKDKIETTGVKLEPSAFCPHRVSLITYTLKPGEERPKVAKVAHYEFTDAQLEKAKCEEGLFVDCIRNWIYLDGKKLNVPSHEALAKFVATALEIMSKTSIKQRFDDLIQQAQIWGIQKASLHKYIMSLKVNGKEMFCLEKWKRSGDVVRLEPVINTIRVLTRCEEGREKR
;
A
#
# COMPACT_ATOMS: atom_id res chain seq x y z
N MET A 1 21.88 -7.59 10.31
CA MET A 1 20.92 -6.90 11.18
C MET A 1 19.55 -7.19 10.60
N ILE A 2 18.65 -7.84 11.34
CA ILE A 2 17.27 -8.06 10.90
C ILE A 2 16.54 -6.71 10.94
N ILE A 3 16.11 -6.23 9.79
CA ILE A 3 15.54 -4.90 9.61
C ILE A 3 14.05 -5.07 9.32
N GLY A 4 13.28 -5.52 10.31
CA GLY A 4 11.82 -5.67 10.21
C GLY A 4 11.08 -4.39 10.58
N LYS A 5 9.75 -4.49 10.71
CA LYS A 5 8.76 -3.46 11.09
C LYS A 5 9.24 -2.43 12.13
N ASP A 6 10.05 -2.87 13.09
CA ASP A 6 10.73 -2.04 14.10
C ASP A 6 11.50 -0.84 13.52
N VAL A 7 11.86 -0.87 12.24
CA VAL A 7 12.65 0.18 11.60
C VAL A 7 11.81 1.35 11.15
N LEU A 8 10.58 1.11 10.71
CA LEU A 8 9.63 2.19 10.48
C LEU A 8 9.09 2.75 11.81
N ASP A 9 9.16 1.95 12.88
CA ASP A 9 8.71 2.33 14.21
C ASP A 9 9.77 3.11 15.03
N GLY A 10 10.97 3.33 14.47
CA GLY A 10 12.01 4.14 15.10
C GLY A 10 11.59 5.60 15.26
N GLU A 11 11.80 6.18 16.44
CA GLU A 11 11.39 7.57 16.75
C GLU A 11 11.97 8.59 15.76
N GLU A 12 13.24 8.45 15.36
CA GLU A 12 13.87 9.35 14.38
C GLU A 12 13.23 9.26 12.98
N VAL A 13 12.78 8.07 12.58
CA VAL A 13 12.06 7.86 11.31
C VAL A 13 10.69 8.52 11.36
N LYS A 14 9.98 8.39 12.49
CA LYS A 14 8.69 9.05 12.72
C LYS A 14 8.83 10.57 12.74
N GLU A 15 9.81 11.10 13.47
CA GLU A 15 10.06 12.55 13.55
C GLU A 15 10.33 13.16 12.17
N GLU A 16 11.15 12.49 11.35
CA GLU A 16 11.42 12.99 10.00
C GLU A 16 10.19 12.90 9.08
N LEU A 17 9.37 11.85 9.22
CA LEU A 17 8.09 11.73 8.50
C LEU A 17 7.12 12.86 8.91
N GLU A 18 7.01 13.18 10.19
CA GLU A 18 6.18 14.29 10.67
C GLU A 18 6.70 15.64 10.15
N ARG A 19 8.00 15.92 10.24
CA ARG A 19 8.59 17.14 9.64
C ARG A 19 8.32 17.23 8.15
N PHE A 20 8.38 16.09 7.45
CA PHE A 20 8.05 16.04 6.03
C PHE A 20 6.57 16.38 5.78
N ARG A 21 5.64 15.87 6.61
CA ARG A 21 4.20 16.17 6.53
C ARG A 21 3.87 17.64 6.85
N GLU A 22 4.52 18.22 7.85
CA GLU A 22 4.34 19.61 8.26
C GLU A 22 4.78 20.60 7.18
N LYS A 23 5.86 20.27 6.46
CA LYS A 23 6.43 21.15 5.43
C LYS A 23 5.60 21.20 4.13
N ASN A 24 4.87 20.14 3.82
CA ASN A 24 4.21 19.99 2.52
C ASN A 24 2.70 20.24 2.62
N ASN A 25 2.11 20.84 1.60
CA ASN A 25 0.68 21.10 1.56
C ASN A 25 -0.14 19.82 1.29
N VAL A 26 0.41 18.93 0.48
CA VAL A 26 -0.15 17.61 0.20
C VAL A 26 0.98 16.61 0.29
N VAL A 27 0.76 15.52 1.03
CA VAL A 27 1.68 14.38 1.03
C VAL A 27 0.91 13.15 0.60
N VAL A 28 1.42 12.47 -0.41
CA VAL A 28 0.88 11.19 -0.89
C VAL A 28 1.97 10.16 -0.78
N SER A 29 1.62 8.95 -0.39
CA SER A 29 2.56 7.84 -0.40
C SER A 29 2.03 6.68 -1.24
N ALA A 30 2.95 5.96 -1.86
CA ALA A 30 2.66 4.72 -2.59
C ALA A 30 3.65 3.63 -2.19
N PRO A 31 3.21 2.36 -2.14
CA PRO A 31 4.05 1.27 -1.72
C PRO A 31 4.98 0.78 -2.82
N GLY A 32 6.06 0.13 -2.41
CA GLY A 32 6.88 -0.69 -3.28
C GLY A 32 6.10 -1.93 -3.72
N ILE A 33 6.50 -2.51 -4.84
CA ILE A 33 5.98 -3.77 -5.35
C ILE A 33 7.10 -4.51 -6.06
N PHE A 34 7.08 -5.84 -5.99
CA PHE A 34 8.09 -6.66 -6.66
C PHE A 34 7.44 -7.82 -7.41
N PHE A 35 8.15 -8.36 -8.38
CA PHE A 35 7.71 -9.50 -9.17
C PHE A 35 8.02 -10.81 -8.43
N ILE A 36 7.00 -11.63 -8.26
CA ILE A 36 7.19 -13.06 -8.01
C ILE A 36 7.58 -13.75 -9.32
N ALA A 37 6.85 -13.46 -10.40
CA ALA A 37 7.10 -13.95 -11.76
C ALA A 37 6.57 -12.92 -12.78
N GLY A 38 7.06 -12.96 -14.02
CA GLY A 38 6.63 -12.06 -15.10
C GLY A 38 7.71 -11.10 -15.60
N GLU A 39 8.93 -11.16 -15.04
CA GLU A 39 10.04 -10.32 -15.47
C GLU A 39 10.26 -10.41 -16.98
N HIS A 40 10.33 -9.24 -17.63
CA HIS A 40 10.51 -9.05 -19.08
C HIS A 40 9.37 -9.59 -19.94
N ALA A 41 8.85 -10.79 -19.67
CA ALA A 41 7.77 -11.41 -20.42
C ALA A 41 6.46 -10.63 -20.36
N VAL A 42 6.22 -9.86 -19.29
CA VAL A 42 5.07 -8.97 -19.18
C VAL A 42 5.00 -7.93 -20.30
N LEU A 43 6.13 -7.49 -20.86
CA LEU A 43 6.16 -6.57 -22.00
C LEU A 43 5.57 -7.18 -23.29
N SER A 44 5.60 -8.51 -23.36
CA SER A 44 5.01 -9.32 -24.43
C SER A 44 3.62 -9.84 -24.07
N GLY A 45 3.04 -9.30 -23.00
CA GLY A 45 1.71 -9.57 -22.50
C GLY A 45 1.56 -10.82 -21.64
N ALA A 46 2.66 -11.50 -21.30
CA ALA A 46 2.61 -12.61 -20.35
C ALA A 46 2.07 -12.17 -18.97
N PRO A 47 1.44 -13.08 -18.21
CA PRO A 47 1.01 -12.77 -16.85
C PRO A 47 2.20 -12.43 -15.96
N ALA A 48 2.07 -11.35 -15.19
CA ALA A 48 2.95 -11.03 -14.08
C ALA A 48 2.24 -11.27 -12.75
N LEU A 49 2.93 -11.91 -11.81
CA LEU A 49 2.48 -12.12 -10.45
C LEU A 49 3.34 -11.25 -9.52
N CYS A 50 2.72 -10.35 -8.78
CA CYS A 50 3.41 -9.30 -8.02
C CYS A 50 2.92 -9.23 -6.58
N ILE A 51 3.77 -8.77 -5.65
CA ILE A 51 3.40 -8.55 -4.24
C ILE A 51 3.78 -7.13 -3.81
N PRO A 52 2.82 -6.33 -3.32
CA PRO A 52 3.12 -5.03 -2.72
C PRO A 52 3.74 -5.20 -1.32
N ILE A 53 4.68 -4.32 -0.97
CA ILE A 53 5.40 -4.33 0.31
C ILE A 53 5.14 -3.04 1.08
N PRO A 54 5.21 -3.05 2.43
CA PRO A 54 4.83 -1.90 3.26
C PRO A 54 5.85 -0.75 3.23
N TYR A 55 6.89 -0.85 2.40
CA TYR A 55 7.85 0.22 2.19
C TYR A 55 7.31 1.19 1.16
N ARG A 56 7.43 2.48 1.42
CA ARG A 56 6.69 3.51 0.70
C ARG A 56 7.60 4.62 0.22
N VAL A 57 7.22 5.18 -0.92
CA VAL A 57 7.71 6.46 -1.41
C VAL A 57 6.67 7.51 -1.05
N TYR A 58 7.10 8.55 -0.35
CA TYR A 58 6.32 9.72 0.03
C TYR A 58 6.69 10.87 -0.88
N VAL A 59 5.70 11.46 -1.54
CA VAL A 59 5.83 12.64 -2.37
C VAL A 59 5.05 13.77 -1.71
N GLY A 60 5.76 14.84 -1.37
CA GLY A 60 5.22 16.06 -0.82
C GLY A 60 5.20 17.17 -1.86
N LEU A 61 4.09 17.89 -1.96
CA LEU A 61 3.99 19.09 -2.78
C LEU A 61 3.89 20.32 -1.88
N GLU A 62 4.85 21.22 -2.04
CA GLU A 62 4.96 22.50 -1.34
C GLU A 62 4.62 23.62 -2.34
N ALA A 63 3.60 24.41 -2.04
CA ALA A 63 3.25 25.58 -2.82
C ALA A 63 4.43 26.57 -2.82
N ALA A 64 4.72 27.19 -3.96
CA ALA A 64 5.63 28.32 -3.95
C ALA A 64 5.02 29.45 -3.11
N ASP A 65 5.84 30.14 -2.31
CA ASP A 65 5.45 31.08 -1.24
C ASP A 65 4.59 32.29 -1.67
N ASN A 66 4.14 32.37 -2.93
CA ASN A 66 3.32 33.47 -3.41
C ASN A 66 2.08 33.00 -4.18
N PRO A 67 0.90 32.93 -3.53
CA PRO A 67 -0.38 32.67 -4.20
C PRO A 67 -0.83 33.81 -5.14
N PHE A 68 -0.08 34.94 -5.21
CA PHE A 68 -0.42 36.14 -5.98
C PHE A 68 0.57 36.52 -7.07
N THR A 69 1.67 35.77 -7.28
CA THR A 69 2.43 35.93 -8.52
C THR A 69 1.64 35.28 -9.64
N SER A 70 0.87 36.11 -10.35
CA SER A 70 0.20 35.78 -11.61
C SER A 70 1.21 35.55 -12.74
N THR A 71 2.28 34.81 -12.50
CA THR A 71 3.14 34.38 -13.59
C THR A 71 2.33 33.34 -14.37
N GLU A 72 1.97 33.67 -15.61
CA GLU A 72 1.36 32.71 -16.53
C GLU A 72 2.23 31.44 -16.67
N GLU A 73 3.52 31.57 -16.38
CA GLU A 73 4.54 30.53 -16.44
C GLU A 73 4.43 29.50 -15.30
N THR A 74 4.53 28.23 -15.68
CA THR A 74 4.50 27.09 -14.75
C THR A 74 5.90 26.86 -14.19
N SER A 75 6.06 27.04 -12.87
CA SER A 75 7.33 26.93 -12.14
C SER A 75 7.35 25.68 -11.25
N ILE A 76 8.10 24.65 -11.67
CA ILE A 76 8.19 23.37 -10.97
C ILE A 76 9.64 23.15 -10.56
N SER A 77 9.88 22.80 -9.30
CA SER A 77 11.23 22.52 -8.78
C SER A 77 11.25 21.27 -7.92
N PHE A 78 12.44 20.70 -7.71
CA PHE A 78 12.65 19.61 -6.75
C PHE A 78 13.32 20.16 -5.48
N GLY A 79 12.82 19.74 -4.32
CA GLY A 79 13.28 20.16 -3.00
C GLY A 79 14.03 19.07 -2.25
N ILE A 80 13.53 18.72 -1.07
CA ILE A 80 14.08 17.69 -0.18
C ILE A 80 14.03 16.34 -0.88
N LYS A 81 15.14 15.60 -0.78
CA LYS A 81 15.32 14.31 -1.41
C LYS A 81 16.05 13.37 -0.44
N LYS A 82 15.32 12.51 0.27
CA LYS A 82 15.90 11.64 1.31
C LYS A 82 15.45 10.19 1.17
N THR A 83 16.35 9.27 1.52
CA THR A 83 16.09 7.82 1.53
C THR A 83 16.49 7.25 2.87
N LEU A 84 15.69 6.32 3.40
CA LEU A 84 16.02 5.59 4.62
C LEU A 84 17.26 4.72 4.38
N ASN A 85 18.32 5.01 5.11
CA ASN A 85 19.45 4.11 5.21
C ASN A 85 19.12 3.06 6.26
N TRP A 86 18.89 1.83 5.81
CA TRP A 86 18.46 0.71 6.64
C TRP A 86 19.50 0.33 7.71
N LYS A 87 20.80 0.62 7.48
CA LYS A 87 21.86 0.36 8.46
C LYS A 87 21.89 1.40 9.58
N SER A 88 21.77 2.69 9.25
CA SER A 88 21.78 3.77 10.24
C SER A 88 20.40 4.03 10.86
N ARG A 89 19.33 3.54 10.22
CA ARG A 89 17.91 3.85 10.52
C ARG A 89 17.60 5.34 10.45
N LYS A 90 18.32 6.07 9.59
CA LYS A 90 18.14 7.51 9.37
C LYS A 90 17.79 7.78 7.93
N PHE A 91 16.97 8.80 7.72
CA PHE A 91 16.78 9.35 6.39
C PHE A 91 17.99 10.19 6.01
N GLU A 92 18.70 9.74 4.99
CA GLU A 92 19.91 10.38 4.53
C GLU A 92 19.64 11.04 3.18
N GLN A 93 20.21 12.24 3.01
CA GLN A 93 20.27 12.87 1.71
C GLN A 93 21.34 12.14 0.89
N ARG A 94 20.90 11.26 -0.01
CA ARG A 94 21.80 10.77 -1.06
C ARG A 94 22.09 11.93 -2.02
N GLY A 95 23.28 11.93 -2.64
CA GLY A 95 23.79 13.02 -3.49
C GLY A 95 22.85 13.50 -4.62
N SER A 96 23.33 14.43 -5.45
CA SER A 96 22.54 15.45 -6.17
C SER A 96 21.26 15.04 -6.91
N SER A 97 20.99 13.79 -7.28
CA SER A 97 19.59 13.31 -7.31
C SER A 97 19.50 11.78 -7.26
N PHE A 98 18.66 11.24 -6.37
CA PHE A 98 18.28 9.83 -6.43
C PHE A 98 17.49 9.51 -7.71
N ILE A 99 16.89 10.53 -8.33
CA ILE A 99 16.19 10.45 -9.62
C ILE A 99 17.20 10.12 -10.73
N GLU A 100 18.43 10.64 -10.68
CA GLU A 100 19.51 10.26 -11.60
C GLU A 100 20.17 8.93 -11.23
N GLN A 101 20.07 8.46 -9.97
CA GLN A 101 20.55 7.12 -9.61
C GLN A 101 19.67 6.02 -10.24
N GLU A 102 18.35 6.25 -10.33
CA GLU A 102 17.47 5.32 -11.06
C GLU A 102 17.36 5.61 -12.55
N GLY A 103 17.56 6.87 -12.96
CA GLY A 103 17.42 7.32 -14.33
C GLY A 103 18.75 7.62 -15.03
N ARG A 104 18.67 8.47 -16.05
CA ARG A 104 19.82 9.06 -16.74
C ARG A 104 19.96 10.52 -16.29
N THR A 105 21.13 11.13 -16.50
CA THR A 105 21.32 12.57 -16.31
C THR A 105 20.17 13.36 -16.96
N GLY A 106 19.58 14.31 -16.23
CA GLY A 106 18.45 15.12 -16.71
C GLY A 106 17.07 14.48 -16.55
N THR A 107 16.93 13.38 -15.80
CA THR A 107 15.61 12.78 -15.52
C THR A 107 14.68 13.75 -14.78
N GLU A 108 15.18 14.53 -13.80
CA GLU A 108 14.38 15.56 -13.12
C GLU A 108 13.84 16.61 -14.11
N GLU A 109 14.66 17.05 -15.06
CA GLU A 109 14.23 18.01 -16.08
C GLU A 109 13.13 17.45 -16.96
N LYS A 110 13.27 16.21 -17.42
CA LYS A 110 12.22 15.54 -18.22
C LYS A 110 10.92 15.40 -17.44
N VAL A 111 10.99 15.11 -16.14
CA VAL A 111 9.81 15.07 -15.27
C VAL A 111 9.19 16.47 -15.15
N ARG A 112 9.99 17.53 -14.94
CA ARG A 112 9.49 18.92 -14.92
C ARG A 112 8.76 19.29 -16.21
N GLU A 113 9.36 19.01 -17.35
CA GLU A 113 8.76 19.33 -18.65
C GLU A 113 7.48 18.52 -18.92
N LEU A 114 7.43 17.25 -18.52
CA LEU A 114 6.18 16.48 -18.54
C LEU A 114 5.12 17.12 -17.63
N LEU A 115 5.46 17.48 -16.40
CA LEU A 115 4.51 18.06 -15.46
C LEU A 115 4.00 19.43 -15.92
N LYS A 116 4.82 20.27 -16.57
CA LYS A 116 4.37 21.51 -17.21
C LYS A 116 3.30 21.24 -18.28
N ARG A 117 3.50 20.19 -19.10
CA ARG A 117 2.50 19.75 -20.09
C ARG A 117 1.22 19.26 -19.42
N VAL A 118 1.32 18.43 -18.38
CA VAL A 118 0.18 17.92 -17.60
C VAL A 118 -0.61 19.06 -16.96
N VAL A 119 0.06 20.05 -16.34
CA VAL A 119 -0.57 21.24 -15.76
C VAL A 119 -1.38 22.01 -16.81
N LYS A 120 -0.80 22.19 -18.00
CA LYS A 120 -1.48 22.86 -19.12
C LYS A 120 -2.65 22.05 -19.66
N GLU A 121 -2.43 20.77 -19.94
CA GLU A 121 -3.40 19.86 -20.56
C GLU A 121 -4.65 19.68 -19.70
N TYR A 122 -4.48 19.50 -18.39
CA TYR A 122 -5.60 19.32 -17.46
C TYR A 122 -6.07 20.63 -16.82
N ASN A 123 -5.59 21.78 -17.29
CA ASN A 123 -5.91 23.12 -16.79
C ASN A 123 -5.83 23.20 -15.24
N LEU A 124 -4.72 22.70 -14.68
CA LEU A 124 -4.52 22.64 -13.24
C LEU A 124 -4.31 24.03 -12.65
N LYS A 125 -4.95 24.32 -11.50
CA LYS A 125 -5.01 25.65 -10.89
C LYS A 125 -3.65 26.16 -10.42
N ARG A 126 -2.87 25.30 -9.75
CA ARG A 126 -1.58 25.63 -9.14
C ARG A 126 -0.46 25.33 -10.13
N LYS A 127 0.16 26.40 -10.63
CA LYS A 127 1.24 26.36 -11.62
C LYS A 127 2.64 26.46 -11.01
N ALA A 128 2.75 26.78 -9.72
CA ALA A 128 4.03 26.98 -9.04
C ALA A 128 4.14 26.10 -7.78
N PHE A 129 5.03 25.13 -7.79
CA PHE A 129 5.23 24.22 -6.65
C PHE A 129 6.61 23.54 -6.64
N LYS A 130 6.97 23.04 -5.47
CA LYS A 130 8.19 22.28 -5.20
C LYS A 130 7.84 20.84 -4.83
N ILE A 131 8.54 19.88 -5.42
CA ILE A 131 8.37 18.44 -5.21
C ILE A 131 9.42 17.98 -4.21
N ASN A 132 8.96 17.55 -3.04
CA ASN A 132 9.78 16.94 -2.00
C ASN A 132 9.56 15.41 -2.02
N VAL A 133 10.59 14.63 -1.73
CA VAL A 133 10.53 13.16 -1.75
C VAL A 133 11.26 12.57 -0.56
N LEU A 134 10.58 11.61 0.08
CA LEU A 134 11.11 10.80 1.17
C LEU A 134 10.81 9.34 0.84
N SER A 135 11.78 8.43 0.92
CA SER A 135 11.58 7.03 0.55
C SER A 135 12.08 6.07 1.62
N THR A 136 11.25 5.13 2.06
CA THR A 136 11.70 4.12 3.03
C THR A 136 12.51 3.02 2.39
N PHE A 137 12.58 2.94 1.07
CA PHE A 137 13.43 1.99 0.36
C PHE A 137 14.21 2.67 -0.76
N PRO A 138 15.41 2.20 -1.08
CA PRO A 138 16.25 2.88 -2.05
C PRO A 138 15.80 2.67 -3.51
N PRO A 139 15.94 3.70 -4.36
CA PRO A 139 15.80 3.55 -5.81
C PRO A 139 16.89 2.66 -6.37
N GLY A 140 16.53 1.84 -7.35
CA GLY A 140 17.41 0.96 -8.13
C GLY A 140 17.32 -0.49 -7.68
N HIS A 141 16.62 -0.76 -6.58
CA HIS A 141 16.68 -2.07 -5.93
C HIS A 141 15.62 -3.05 -6.46
N GLY A 142 14.78 -2.69 -7.44
CA GLY A 142 13.82 -3.65 -8.02
C GLY A 142 12.56 -3.90 -7.17
N ALA A 143 12.31 -3.04 -6.19
CA ALA A 143 11.04 -2.93 -5.46
C ALA A 143 10.11 -1.84 -6.05
N ASN A 144 10.26 -1.55 -7.35
CA ASN A 144 9.43 -0.61 -8.08
C ASN A 144 9.35 0.82 -7.48
N TRP A 145 10.51 1.39 -7.14
CA TRP A 145 10.57 2.73 -6.58
C TRP A 145 10.03 3.79 -7.58
N SER A 146 10.42 3.71 -8.85
CA SER A 146 9.96 4.64 -9.90
C SER A 146 8.45 4.60 -10.11
N GLY A 147 7.83 3.42 -10.12
CA GLY A 147 6.38 3.31 -10.21
C GLY A 147 5.66 3.89 -8.99
N ALA A 148 6.17 3.61 -7.78
CA ALA A 148 5.65 4.20 -6.54
C ALA A 148 5.78 5.73 -6.49
N PHE A 149 6.95 6.27 -6.83
CA PHE A 149 7.18 7.71 -6.97
C PHE A 149 6.19 8.34 -7.97
N SER A 150 6.06 7.72 -9.14
CA SER A 150 5.22 8.23 -10.22
C SER A 150 3.75 8.25 -9.85
N ALA A 151 3.26 7.19 -9.20
CA ALA A 151 1.90 7.09 -8.69
C ALA A 151 1.62 8.14 -7.61
N ALA A 152 2.50 8.26 -6.61
CA ALA A 152 2.36 9.24 -5.54
C ALA A 152 2.41 10.68 -6.06
N LEU A 153 3.28 10.98 -7.03
CA LEU A 153 3.37 12.30 -7.66
C LEU A 153 2.13 12.62 -8.50
N ALA A 154 1.62 11.68 -9.29
CA ALA A 154 0.42 11.88 -10.10
C ALA A 154 -0.82 12.15 -9.23
N VAL A 155 -1.03 11.33 -8.20
CA VAL A 155 -2.12 11.51 -7.24
C VAL A 155 -1.94 12.81 -6.46
N GLY A 156 -0.74 13.07 -5.95
CA GLY A 156 -0.42 14.31 -5.23
C GLY A 156 -0.70 15.55 -6.06
N LEU A 157 -0.30 15.56 -7.34
CA LEU A 157 -0.55 16.67 -8.26
C LEU A 157 -2.04 16.93 -8.44
N LEU A 158 -2.84 15.89 -8.64
CA LEU A 158 -4.28 16.03 -8.88
C LEU A 158 -5.02 16.44 -7.61
N VAL A 159 -4.69 15.88 -6.45
CA VAL A 159 -5.27 16.31 -5.15
C VAL A 159 -4.87 17.75 -4.83
N PHE A 160 -3.59 18.11 -5.00
CA PHE A 160 -3.08 19.46 -4.76
C PHE A 160 -3.77 20.52 -5.64
N ASN A 161 -4.32 20.12 -6.78
CA ASN A 161 -5.03 20.98 -7.72
C ASN A 161 -6.55 20.84 -7.67
N GLU A 162 -7.10 20.11 -6.69
CA GLU A 162 -8.55 19.87 -6.56
C GLU A 162 -9.15 19.20 -7.81
N ALA A 163 -8.34 18.41 -8.52
CA ALA A 163 -8.72 17.64 -9.71
C ALA A 163 -8.97 16.15 -9.40
N LEU A 164 -8.73 15.75 -8.15
CA LEU A 164 -9.03 14.45 -7.57
C LEU A 164 -9.42 14.67 -6.11
N GLU A 165 -10.57 14.16 -5.69
CA GLU A 165 -11.04 14.33 -4.32
C GLU A 165 -10.46 13.24 -3.39
N PRO A 166 -10.08 13.56 -2.14
CA PRO A 166 -9.53 12.57 -1.21
C PRO A 166 -10.40 11.33 -0.97
N HIS A 167 -11.73 11.47 -1.04
CA HIS A 167 -12.65 10.35 -0.85
C HIS A 167 -12.59 9.33 -2.00
N GLU A 168 -12.20 9.76 -3.21
CA GLU A 168 -12.01 8.86 -4.35
C GLU A 168 -10.88 7.86 -4.07
N LEU A 169 -9.76 8.32 -3.48
CA LEU A 169 -8.65 7.44 -3.06
C LEU A 169 -9.11 6.39 -2.04
N THR A 170 -9.96 6.80 -1.10
CA THR A 170 -10.53 5.87 -0.11
C THR A 170 -11.44 4.85 -0.78
N SER A 171 -12.18 5.24 -1.81
CA SER A 171 -13.01 4.31 -2.59
C SER A 171 -12.15 3.30 -3.36
N TRP A 172 -11.00 3.72 -3.89
CA TRP A 172 -10.09 2.84 -4.63
C TRP A 172 -9.57 1.71 -3.75
N ALA A 173 -9.21 2.03 -2.50
CA ALA A 173 -8.73 1.02 -1.57
C ALA A 173 -9.75 -0.09 -1.27
N ASN A 174 -11.04 0.16 -1.51
CA ASN A 174 -12.11 -0.80 -1.27
C ASN A 174 -12.68 -1.42 -2.56
N THR A 175 -12.25 -0.95 -3.72
CA THR A 175 -12.77 -1.40 -5.02
C THR A 175 -11.90 -2.52 -5.59
N PRO A 176 -12.48 -3.61 -6.12
CA PRO A 176 -11.73 -4.64 -6.85
C PRO A 176 -10.90 -4.02 -7.99
N ILE A 177 -9.65 -4.46 -8.14
CA ILE A 177 -8.69 -3.84 -9.07
C ILE A 177 -9.21 -3.82 -10.52
N HIS A 178 -9.84 -4.90 -10.96
CA HIS A 178 -10.40 -4.99 -12.31
C HIS A 178 -11.53 -3.97 -12.58
N LEU A 179 -12.24 -3.52 -11.54
CA LEU A 179 -13.25 -2.46 -11.65
C LEU A 179 -12.62 -1.06 -11.58
N LEU A 180 -11.46 -0.91 -10.93
CA LEU A 180 -10.75 0.37 -10.90
C LEU A 180 -10.30 0.84 -12.28
N PHE A 181 -9.98 -0.09 -13.17
CA PHE A 181 -9.67 0.25 -14.57
C PHE A 181 -10.89 0.76 -15.36
N GLN A 182 -12.09 0.79 -14.78
CA GLN A 182 -13.26 1.46 -15.36
C GLN A 182 -13.47 2.87 -14.79
N ASN A 183 -12.79 3.23 -13.69
CA ASN A 183 -12.88 4.53 -13.06
C ASN A 183 -12.00 5.55 -13.80
N GLU A 184 -12.61 6.62 -14.33
CA GLU A 184 -11.90 7.63 -15.13
C GLU A 184 -10.83 8.41 -14.34
N ALA A 185 -11.08 8.70 -13.07
CA ALA A 185 -10.10 9.37 -12.21
C ALA A 185 -8.88 8.46 -11.97
N PHE A 186 -9.11 7.17 -11.73
CA PHE A 186 -8.05 6.16 -11.61
C PHE A 186 -7.24 6.04 -12.90
N LYS A 187 -7.91 5.91 -14.06
CA LYS A 187 -7.26 5.85 -15.38
C LYS A 187 -6.39 7.07 -15.63
N LYS A 188 -6.91 8.27 -15.35
CA LYS A 188 -6.19 9.54 -15.49
C LYS A 188 -4.94 9.57 -14.60
N CYS A 189 -5.06 9.20 -13.32
CA CYS A 189 -3.91 9.07 -12.41
C CYS A 189 -2.88 8.09 -12.94
N ASN A 190 -3.31 6.89 -13.32
CA ASN A 190 -2.42 5.86 -13.82
C ASN A 190 -1.73 6.29 -15.12
N HIS A 191 -2.42 6.99 -16.01
CA HIS A 191 -1.85 7.50 -17.25
C HIS A 191 -0.72 8.51 -16.98
N ILE A 192 -0.95 9.51 -16.13
CA ILE A 192 0.08 10.49 -15.74
C ILE A 192 1.25 9.77 -15.05
N ALA A 193 0.96 8.87 -14.12
CA ALA A 193 1.98 8.08 -13.42
C ALA A 193 2.82 7.27 -14.40
N TRP A 194 2.20 6.59 -15.36
CA TRP A 194 2.90 5.77 -16.34
C TRP A 194 3.76 6.60 -17.31
N GLN A 195 3.32 7.81 -17.66
CA GLN A 195 4.16 8.75 -18.42
C GLN A 195 5.42 9.13 -17.63
N ILE A 196 5.28 9.42 -16.32
CA ILE A 196 6.42 9.72 -15.44
C ILE A 196 7.33 8.50 -15.33
N GLU A 197 6.78 7.31 -15.09
CA GLU A 197 7.52 6.05 -14.95
C GLU A 197 8.32 5.74 -16.24
N ASN A 198 7.75 5.98 -17.42
CA ASN A 198 8.44 5.78 -18.69
C ASN A 198 9.70 6.67 -18.84
N ILE A 199 9.77 7.83 -18.20
CA ILE A 199 10.99 8.65 -18.21
C ILE A 199 12.15 7.88 -17.55
N PHE A 200 11.89 7.21 -16.43
CA PHE A 200 12.90 6.42 -15.71
C PHE A 200 13.37 5.20 -16.51
N HIS A 201 12.43 4.55 -17.22
CA HIS A 201 12.72 3.33 -17.97
C HIS A 201 13.07 3.61 -19.44
N GLY A 202 13.18 4.86 -19.88
CA GLY A 202 13.50 5.18 -21.28
C GLY A 202 12.43 4.68 -22.27
N GLY A 203 11.16 4.75 -21.89
CA GLY A 203 10.01 4.41 -22.73
C GLY A 203 9.64 2.92 -22.78
N CYS A 204 10.22 2.09 -21.92
CA CYS A 204 9.93 0.65 -21.88
C CYS A 204 9.21 0.18 -20.61
N ALA A 205 8.65 1.07 -19.79
CA ALA A 205 7.90 0.66 -18.60
C ALA A 205 6.65 -0.12 -18.99
N SER A 206 6.39 -1.28 -18.38
CA SER A 206 5.21 -2.10 -18.72
C SER A 206 3.89 -1.54 -18.19
N GLY A 207 3.93 -0.60 -17.24
CA GLY A 207 2.76 -0.04 -16.57
C GLY A 207 2.29 -0.82 -15.34
N TYR A 208 2.88 -2.00 -15.08
CA TYR A 208 2.56 -2.79 -13.88
C TYR A 208 2.83 -1.99 -12.60
N GLY A 209 3.94 -1.25 -12.61
CA GLY A 209 4.49 -0.60 -11.43
C GLY A 209 3.62 0.54 -10.95
N THR A 210 2.99 1.26 -11.88
CA THR A 210 2.06 2.35 -11.59
C THR A 210 0.64 1.83 -11.34
N ALA A 211 0.15 0.91 -12.15
CA ALA A 211 -1.20 0.38 -12.03
C ALA A 211 -1.42 -0.36 -10.70
N LEU A 212 -0.47 -1.21 -10.30
CA LEU A 212 -0.63 -2.07 -9.13
C LEU A 212 -0.36 -1.35 -7.80
N VAL A 213 0.46 -0.29 -7.78
CA VAL A 213 0.70 0.49 -6.55
C VAL A 213 -0.37 1.54 -6.30
N LEU A 214 -1.06 2.00 -7.35
CA LEU A 214 -2.27 2.81 -7.22
C LEU A 214 -3.41 1.98 -6.62
N ALA A 215 -3.50 0.71 -7.00
CA ALA A 215 -4.50 -0.22 -6.50
C ALA A 215 -4.11 -0.83 -5.14
N SER A 216 -5.12 -1.37 -4.43
CA SER A 216 -4.95 -2.05 -3.14
C SER A 216 -5.01 -3.56 -3.28
N ALA A 217 -4.07 -4.27 -2.65
CA ALA A 217 -4.18 -5.71 -2.39
C ALA A 217 -5.04 -5.94 -1.13
N ARG A 218 -6.35 -5.78 -1.28
CA ARG A 218 -7.31 -5.68 -0.16
C ARG A 218 -7.27 -6.86 0.80
N HIS A 219 -6.96 -8.05 0.29
CA HIS A 219 -6.90 -9.30 1.04
C HIS A 219 -5.45 -9.71 1.37
N GLY A 220 -4.49 -8.85 1.05
CA GLY A 220 -3.06 -9.13 1.23
C GLY A 220 -2.58 -10.29 0.39
N THR A 221 -3.24 -10.62 -0.73
CA THR A 221 -2.79 -11.67 -1.65
C THR A 221 -2.02 -11.09 -2.83
N PRO A 222 -1.23 -11.89 -3.56
CA PRO A 222 -0.55 -11.39 -4.76
C PRO A 222 -1.52 -10.83 -5.80
N LEU A 223 -0.97 -9.99 -6.66
CA LEU A 223 -1.66 -9.31 -7.74
C LEU A 223 -1.24 -9.96 -9.06
N LEU A 224 -2.22 -10.35 -9.87
CA LEU A 224 -2.04 -10.72 -11.26
C LEU A 224 -2.14 -9.46 -12.12
N TYR A 225 -1.18 -9.27 -13.02
CA TYR A 225 -1.18 -8.19 -14.01
C TYR A 225 -0.96 -8.74 -15.41
N LEU A 226 -1.72 -8.21 -16.37
CA LEU A 226 -1.68 -8.52 -17.79
C LEU A 226 -1.69 -7.18 -18.53
N THR A 227 -0.90 -7.07 -19.58
CA THR A 227 -0.92 -5.90 -20.47
C THR A 227 -0.91 -6.40 -21.90
N GLN A 228 -1.48 -5.63 -22.82
CA GLN A 228 -1.48 -5.98 -24.23
C GLN A 228 -0.02 -6.18 -24.71
N PRO A 229 0.25 -7.21 -25.55
CA PRO A 229 1.58 -7.43 -26.08
C PRO A 229 2.05 -6.22 -26.89
N ARG A 230 3.30 -5.83 -26.70
CA ARG A 230 3.96 -4.83 -27.54
C ARG A 230 4.61 -5.57 -28.70
N SER A 231 3.83 -5.83 -29.75
CA SER A 231 4.29 -6.67 -30.87
C SER A 231 5.15 -5.87 -31.85
N ASP A 232 6.32 -6.43 -32.20
CA ASP A 232 7.20 -5.94 -33.28
C ASP A 232 6.60 -6.15 -34.69
N LYS A 233 5.56 -6.99 -34.83
CA LYS A 233 4.96 -7.31 -36.16
C LYS A 233 4.16 -6.15 -36.74
N ASP A 234 3.68 -5.27 -35.88
CA ASP A 234 3.32 -3.92 -36.28
C ASP A 234 4.57 -3.07 -36.08
N GLU A 235 5.25 -2.67 -37.15
CA GLU A 235 6.37 -1.69 -37.16
C GLU A 235 6.00 -0.31 -36.55
N LYS A 236 4.87 -0.22 -35.82
CA LYS A 236 4.17 0.99 -35.38
C LYS A 236 3.95 1.11 -33.88
N LEU A 237 4.44 0.19 -33.05
CA LEU A 237 4.56 0.48 -31.61
C LEU A 237 6.02 0.84 -31.34
N PRO A 238 6.44 2.09 -31.66
CA PRO A 238 7.75 2.56 -31.25
C PRO A 238 7.91 2.37 -29.74
N PRO A 239 9.15 2.38 -29.20
CA PRO A 239 9.33 2.59 -27.76
C PRO A 239 8.38 3.71 -27.34
N ILE A 240 7.65 3.52 -26.24
CA ILE A 240 6.65 4.51 -25.80
C ILE A 240 7.42 5.77 -25.46
N THR A 241 7.56 6.63 -26.45
CA THR A 241 8.24 7.89 -26.29
C THR A 241 7.30 8.76 -25.47
N VAL A 242 7.87 9.48 -24.52
CA VAL A 242 7.21 10.54 -23.74
C VAL A 242 6.56 11.62 -24.65
N GLU A 243 6.83 11.55 -25.95
CA GLU A 243 6.35 12.39 -27.03
C GLU A 243 4.98 11.96 -27.58
N ASP A 244 4.52 10.72 -27.37
CA ASP A 244 3.19 10.26 -27.79
C ASP A 244 2.37 9.70 -26.62
N PRO A 245 1.69 10.58 -25.85
CA PRO A 245 0.76 10.21 -24.79
C PRO A 245 -0.38 9.31 -25.26
N GLU A 246 -0.85 9.45 -26.50
CA GLU A 246 -2.06 8.79 -26.96
C GLU A 246 -1.85 7.28 -27.09
N LEU A 247 -0.64 6.85 -27.48
CA LEU A 247 -0.28 5.43 -27.46
C LEU A 247 -0.47 4.81 -26.07
N LEU A 248 -0.06 5.49 -25.00
CA LEU A 248 -0.24 4.99 -23.63
C LEU A 248 -1.71 4.87 -23.22
N ARG A 249 -2.59 5.72 -23.75
CA ARG A 249 -4.04 5.67 -23.45
C ARG A 249 -4.72 4.46 -24.07
N ASN A 250 -4.19 3.98 -25.18
CA ASN A 250 -4.77 2.89 -25.94
C ASN A 250 -4.28 1.50 -25.52
N ILE A 251 -3.25 1.40 -24.66
CA ILE A 251 -2.78 0.10 -24.17
C ILE A 251 -3.82 -0.46 -23.20
N CYS A 252 -4.34 -1.63 -23.54
CA CYS A 252 -5.20 -2.39 -22.64
C CYS A 252 -4.37 -3.11 -21.59
N PHE A 253 -4.79 -3.05 -20.33
CA PHE A 253 -4.22 -3.85 -19.25
C PHE A 253 -5.31 -4.29 -18.28
N PHE A 254 -5.06 -5.42 -17.64
CA PHE A 254 -5.95 -6.04 -16.68
C PHE A 254 -5.15 -6.38 -15.45
N ALA A 255 -5.78 -6.23 -14.29
CA ALA A 255 -5.20 -6.72 -13.06
C ALA A 255 -6.26 -7.21 -12.10
N TYR A 256 -5.89 -8.23 -11.33
CA TYR A 256 -6.73 -8.90 -10.37
C TYR A 256 -5.93 -9.13 -9.10
N GLU A 257 -6.55 -8.95 -7.96
CA GLU A 257 -6.05 -9.60 -6.76
C GLU A 257 -6.39 -11.10 -6.85
N ILE A 258 -5.45 -11.99 -6.52
CA ILE A 258 -5.68 -13.45 -6.64
C ILE A 258 -6.91 -13.88 -5.84
N ALA A 259 -7.14 -13.28 -4.66
CA ALA A 259 -8.33 -13.53 -3.84
C ALA A 259 -9.65 -13.21 -4.57
N ASP A 260 -9.67 -12.24 -5.49
CA ASP A 260 -10.86 -11.84 -6.24
C ASP A 260 -11.24 -12.86 -7.34
N LEU A 261 -10.35 -13.81 -7.67
CA LEU A 261 -10.62 -14.91 -8.60
C LEU A 261 -11.44 -16.06 -7.98
N PHE A 262 -11.80 -15.93 -6.71
CA PHE A 262 -12.60 -16.91 -5.98
C PHE A 262 -13.91 -16.26 -5.47
N ASP A 263 -14.93 -17.09 -5.23
CA ASP A 263 -16.19 -16.63 -4.63
C ASP A 263 -15.99 -16.06 -3.21
N GLU A 264 -16.99 -15.37 -2.69
CA GLU A 264 -16.91 -14.64 -1.41
C GLU A 264 -16.56 -15.55 -0.22
N GLN A 265 -17.18 -16.73 -0.11
CA GLN A 265 -16.86 -17.70 0.95
C GLN A 265 -15.43 -18.22 0.85
N ARG A 266 -14.92 -18.38 -0.38
CA ARG A 266 -13.54 -18.81 -0.64
C ARG A 266 -12.53 -17.70 -0.33
N ARG A 267 -12.92 -16.43 -0.48
CA ARG A 267 -12.06 -15.26 -0.32
C ARG A 267 -11.62 -15.03 1.13
N GLU A 268 -12.53 -15.15 2.09
CA GLU A 268 -12.23 -14.93 3.52
C GLU A 268 -11.16 -15.89 4.06
N LYS A 269 -11.12 -17.12 3.54
CA LYS A 269 -10.12 -18.14 3.93
C LYS A 269 -8.74 -17.93 3.31
N LEU A 270 -8.64 -17.10 2.26
CA LEU A 270 -7.40 -16.82 1.55
C LEU A 270 -6.66 -15.60 2.06
N ALA A 271 -7.30 -14.78 2.91
CA ALA A 271 -6.63 -13.67 3.55
C ALA A 271 -5.34 -14.19 4.18
N ILE A 272 -4.20 -13.66 3.73
CA ILE A 272 -2.88 -14.09 4.19
C ILE A 272 -2.75 -13.63 5.64
N SER A 273 -3.35 -14.40 6.56
CA SER A 273 -2.98 -14.33 7.95
C SER A 273 -1.50 -14.74 7.99
N SER A 274 -0.70 -13.97 8.71
CA SER A 274 0.75 -14.13 8.82
C SER A 274 1.20 -15.54 9.24
N ASN A 275 0.27 -16.41 9.66
CA ASN A 275 0.56 -17.74 10.18
C ASN A 275 0.12 -18.88 9.23
N GLY A 276 -0.53 -18.58 8.09
CA GLY A 276 -1.18 -19.60 7.25
C GLY A 276 -0.68 -19.73 5.81
N PHE A 277 0.22 -18.86 5.35
CA PHE A 277 0.69 -18.90 3.97
C PHE A 277 1.89 -19.85 3.81
N PRO A 278 1.86 -20.79 2.85
CA PRO A 278 2.82 -21.90 2.81
C PRO A 278 4.18 -21.51 2.20
N LEU A 279 4.41 -20.22 1.99
CA LEU A 279 5.64 -19.65 1.46
C LEU A 279 6.05 -18.47 2.33
N ARG A 280 7.26 -18.54 2.90
CA ARG A 280 7.92 -17.38 3.48
C ARG A 280 8.80 -16.72 2.43
N ILE A 281 8.61 -15.43 2.24
CA ILE A 281 9.28 -14.65 1.21
C ILE A 281 10.17 -13.60 1.89
N PHE A 282 11.41 -13.52 1.42
CA PHE A 282 12.40 -12.54 1.83
C PHE A 282 12.83 -11.68 0.65
N LEU A 283 12.95 -10.37 0.85
CA LEU A 283 13.63 -9.48 -0.07
C LEU A 283 15.03 -9.18 0.43
N VAL A 284 16.04 -9.52 -0.37
CA VAL A 284 17.44 -9.34 -0.04
C VAL A 284 18.09 -8.41 -1.03
N ASP A 285 18.54 -7.25 -0.56
CA ASP A 285 19.44 -6.41 -1.32
C ASP A 285 20.79 -7.07 -1.51
N THR A 286 21.27 -7.14 -2.74
CA THR A 286 22.64 -7.60 -3.03
C THR A 286 23.67 -6.48 -2.92
N GLY A 287 23.21 -5.22 -2.83
CA GLY A 287 24.07 -4.04 -2.85
C GLY A 287 24.67 -3.76 -4.23
N GLU A 288 24.30 -4.53 -5.25
CA GLU A 288 24.74 -4.28 -6.62
C GLU A 288 23.90 -3.20 -7.28
N PRO A 289 24.54 -2.21 -7.93
CA PRO A 289 23.81 -1.24 -8.74
C PRO A 289 23.14 -1.92 -9.93
N LYS A 290 22.04 -1.34 -10.39
CA LYS A 290 21.24 -1.85 -11.50
C LYS A 290 20.78 -0.70 -12.39
N HIS A 291 20.81 -0.92 -13.71
CA HIS A 291 20.27 0.00 -14.71
C HIS A 291 19.14 -0.67 -15.50
N THR A 292 17.90 -0.55 -15.01
CA THR A 292 16.72 -1.25 -15.54
C THR A 292 16.56 -1.09 -17.06
N ALA A 293 16.65 0.15 -17.58
CA ALA A 293 16.47 0.40 -19.00
C ALA A 293 17.50 -0.35 -19.88
N THR A 294 18.77 -0.32 -19.49
CA THR A 294 19.85 -1.05 -20.19
C THR A 294 19.60 -2.55 -20.13
N THR A 295 19.21 -3.06 -18.96
CA THR A 295 18.94 -4.49 -18.76
C THR A 295 17.78 -4.97 -19.64
N ILE A 296 16.67 -4.23 -19.69
CA ILE A 296 15.51 -4.56 -20.55
C ILE A 296 15.93 -4.56 -22.03
N GLN A 297 16.70 -3.56 -22.47
CA GLN A 297 17.20 -3.47 -23.86
C GLN A 297 18.11 -4.65 -24.24
N SER A 298 19.00 -5.06 -23.34
CA SER A 298 19.88 -6.22 -23.56
C SER A 298 19.09 -7.52 -23.71
N VAL A 299 18.09 -7.75 -22.86
CA VAL A 299 17.21 -8.94 -22.93
C VAL A 299 16.43 -8.96 -24.24
N MET A 300 15.81 -7.84 -24.61
CA MET A 300 15.06 -7.72 -25.87
C MET A 300 15.94 -8.00 -27.11
N THR A 301 17.23 -7.64 -27.05
CA THR A 301 18.18 -7.88 -28.15
C THR A 301 18.58 -9.35 -28.25
N PHE A 302 18.75 -10.04 -27.11
CA PHE A 302 19.16 -11.44 -27.05
C PHE A 302 18.12 -12.37 -27.70
N GLU A 303 16.84 -12.15 -27.42
CA GLU A 303 15.78 -13.08 -27.84
C GLU A 303 15.45 -13.05 -29.34
N LYS A 304 15.87 -12.02 -30.08
CA LYS A 304 15.71 -11.97 -31.54
C LYS A 304 16.50 -13.08 -32.28
N LYS A 305 17.36 -13.85 -31.59
CA LYS A 305 18.33 -14.76 -32.23
C LYS A 305 18.08 -16.28 -32.08
N GLY A 306 17.14 -16.80 -31.27
CA GLY A 306 17.16 -18.25 -30.94
C GLY A 306 15.81 -18.96 -30.76
N LEU A 307 15.06 -19.25 -31.84
CA LEU A 307 13.66 -19.74 -31.71
C LEU A 307 13.23 -20.83 -32.72
N GLU A 308 13.92 -21.96 -32.72
CA GLU A 308 13.42 -23.21 -33.34
C GLU A 308 13.26 -24.27 -32.24
N GLY A 309 12.03 -24.71 -31.94
CA GLY A 309 11.80 -25.93 -31.11
C GLY A 309 10.84 -25.86 -29.91
N LEU A 310 9.63 -25.28 -30.02
CA LEU A 310 8.68 -25.18 -28.88
C LEU A 310 7.31 -25.87 -29.06
N GLU A 311 7.12 -26.71 -30.09
CA GLU A 311 5.84 -27.41 -30.37
C GLU A 311 5.28 -28.30 -29.24
N PRO A 312 6.09 -29.02 -28.43
CA PRO A 312 5.55 -29.91 -27.38
C PRO A 312 4.80 -29.22 -26.23
N LEU A 313 4.87 -27.89 -26.12
CA LEU A 313 4.41 -27.15 -24.95
C LEU A 313 2.96 -26.64 -25.03
N LEU A 314 2.37 -26.58 -26.24
CA LEU A 314 0.99 -26.16 -26.43
C LEU A 314 -0.03 -27.14 -25.81
N GLY A 315 0.30 -28.44 -25.76
CA GLY A 315 -0.57 -29.47 -25.16
C GLY A 315 -0.67 -29.43 -23.62
N LEU A 316 0.12 -28.58 -22.94
CA LEU A 316 0.08 -28.40 -21.48
C LEU A 316 -0.90 -27.28 -21.05
N LEU A 317 -1.12 -26.27 -21.91
CA LEU A 317 -2.09 -25.19 -21.66
C LEU A 317 -3.54 -25.67 -21.76
N GLU A 318 -3.82 -26.62 -22.66
CA GLU A 318 -5.14 -27.24 -22.83
C GLU A 318 -5.63 -28.03 -21.59
N LYS A 319 -4.73 -28.29 -20.62
CA LYS A 319 -5.02 -29.05 -19.39
C LYS A 319 -5.26 -28.17 -18.16
N MET A 320 -5.22 -26.85 -18.30
CA MET A 320 -5.54 -25.96 -17.17
C MET A 320 -7.03 -26.02 -16.81
N PRO A 321 -7.39 -25.96 -15.52
CA PRO A 321 -8.79 -26.06 -15.10
C PRO A 321 -9.63 -24.87 -15.59
N ARG A 322 -10.79 -25.20 -16.16
CA ARG A 322 -11.79 -24.26 -16.70
C ARG A 322 -12.47 -23.47 -15.58
N GLY A 323 -11.86 -22.35 -15.20
CA GLY A 323 -12.36 -21.51 -14.10
C GLY A 323 -11.94 -20.04 -14.21
N LEU A 324 -11.17 -19.68 -15.24
CA LEU A 324 -10.89 -18.29 -15.58
C LEU A 324 -12.07 -17.75 -16.41
N SER A 325 -12.26 -16.43 -16.45
CA SER A 325 -13.22 -15.88 -17.41
C SER A 325 -12.79 -16.30 -18.82
N LYS A 326 -13.75 -16.62 -19.69
CA LYS A 326 -13.49 -17.09 -21.07
C LYS A 326 -12.57 -16.14 -21.84
N GLU A 327 -12.57 -14.86 -21.48
CA GLU A 327 -11.70 -13.82 -22.00
C GLU A 327 -10.23 -14.01 -21.60
N VAL A 328 -9.94 -14.33 -20.34
CA VAL A 328 -8.57 -14.61 -19.87
C VAL A 328 -8.06 -15.93 -20.45
N GLU A 329 -8.91 -16.95 -20.56
CA GLU A 329 -8.53 -18.22 -21.21
C GLU A 329 -8.16 -18.01 -22.68
N ASN A 330 -9.01 -17.31 -23.45
CA ASN A 330 -8.74 -16.98 -24.85
C ASN A 330 -7.45 -16.14 -24.98
N TYR A 331 -7.25 -15.16 -24.11
CA TYR A 331 -6.06 -14.31 -24.12
C TYR A 331 -4.77 -15.11 -23.84
N VAL A 332 -4.78 -16.03 -22.88
CA VAL A 332 -3.64 -16.90 -22.56
C VAL A 332 -3.35 -17.87 -23.73
N CYS A 333 -4.38 -18.41 -24.36
CA CYS A 333 -4.24 -19.25 -25.55
C CYS A 333 -3.66 -18.47 -26.73
N ASP A 334 -4.09 -17.24 -26.96
CA ASP A 334 -3.60 -16.39 -28.05
C ASP A 334 -2.16 -15.92 -27.80
N LEU A 335 -1.79 -15.56 -26.57
CA LEU A 335 -0.42 -15.18 -26.19
C LEU A 335 0.61 -16.25 -26.55
N SER A 336 0.26 -17.52 -26.35
CA SER A 336 1.16 -18.64 -26.66
C SER A 336 1.50 -18.75 -28.16
N ARG A 337 0.71 -18.11 -29.02
CA ARG A 337 0.84 -18.14 -30.49
C ARG A 337 1.59 -16.93 -31.05
N VAL A 338 1.66 -15.81 -30.31
CA VAL A 338 1.97 -14.49 -30.91
C VAL A 338 3.43 -14.06 -30.74
N HIS A 339 4.15 -14.50 -29.69
CA HIS A 339 5.54 -14.06 -29.45
C HIS A 339 6.53 -15.18 -29.15
N LYS A 340 7.19 -15.67 -30.21
CA LYS A 340 8.27 -16.66 -30.09
C LYS A 340 9.39 -16.25 -29.08
N PRO A 341 9.93 -15.02 -29.04
CA PRO A 341 11.11 -14.71 -28.21
C PRO A 341 10.91 -14.91 -26.71
N TYR A 342 9.71 -14.59 -26.24
CA TYR A 342 9.32 -14.73 -24.84
C TYR A 342 8.55 -16.00 -24.54
N ALA A 343 8.39 -16.92 -25.50
CA ALA A 343 7.50 -18.07 -25.33
C ALA A 343 7.88 -18.93 -24.11
N PHE A 344 9.17 -19.20 -23.91
CA PHE A 344 9.64 -19.96 -22.75
C PHE A 344 9.39 -19.24 -21.42
N LEU A 345 9.76 -17.96 -21.31
CA LEU A 345 9.48 -17.16 -20.09
C LEU A 345 7.97 -17.05 -19.83
N THR A 346 7.18 -16.83 -20.88
CA THR A 346 5.72 -16.74 -20.81
C THR A 346 5.12 -18.03 -20.26
N GLN A 347 5.57 -19.19 -20.74
CA GLN A 347 5.13 -20.48 -20.22
C GLN A 347 5.49 -20.68 -18.75
N LEU A 348 6.71 -20.31 -18.36
CA LEU A 348 7.11 -20.37 -16.96
C LEU A 348 6.27 -19.43 -16.07
N CYS A 349 5.93 -18.23 -16.56
CA CYS A 349 5.04 -17.30 -15.86
C CYS A 349 3.63 -17.87 -15.71
N ILE A 350 3.09 -18.49 -16.77
CA ILE A 350 1.79 -19.17 -16.74
C ILE A 350 1.81 -20.35 -15.76
N ARG A 351 2.89 -21.15 -15.73
CA ARG A 351 3.08 -22.23 -14.75
C ARG A 351 3.16 -21.70 -13.33
N ALA A 352 3.89 -20.62 -13.10
CA ALA A 352 4.03 -19.98 -11.80
C ALA A 352 2.66 -19.51 -11.29
N PHE A 353 1.92 -18.77 -12.13
CA PHE A 353 0.55 -18.33 -11.83
C PHE A 353 -0.38 -19.51 -11.55
N SER A 354 -0.42 -20.52 -12.43
CA SER A 354 -1.29 -21.68 -12.25
C SER A 354 -0.97 -22.45 -10.97
N SER A 355 0.31 -22.64 -10.66
CA SER A 355 0.72 -23.33 -9.43
C SER A 355 0.29 -22.53 -8.21
N PHE A 356 0.49 -21.22 -8.25
CA PHE A 356 0.08 -20.32 -7.17
C PHE A 356 -1.44 -20.33 -6.95
N TYR A 357 -2.21 -20.26 -8.03
CA TYR A 357 -3.67 -20.38 -7.98
C TYR A 357 -4.11 -21.71 -7.36
N GLN A 358 -3.46 -22.82 -7.72
CA GLN A 358 -3.74 -24.14 -7.12
C GLN A 358 -3.38 -24.19 -5.63
N ILE A 359 -2.25 -23.61 -5.22
CA ILE A 359 -1.89 -23.46 -3.79
C ILE A 359 -3.04 -22.77 -3.04
N CYS A 360 -3.51 -21.63 -3.53
CA CYS A 360 -4.65 -20.92 -2.94
C CYS A 360 -5.91 -21.81 -2.88
N SER A 361 -6.26 -22.51 -3.95
CA SER A 361 -7.43 -23.39 -3.97
C SER A 361 -7.34 -24.52 -2.93
N TYR A 362 -6.17 -25.15 -2.79
CA TYR A 362 -5.99 -26.29 -1.88
C TYR A 362 -5.84 -25.88 -0.41
N ILE A 363 -5.27 -24.70 -0.11
CA ILE A 363 -5.28 -24.14 1.25
C ILE A 363 -6.71 -24.08 1.78
N ARG A 364 -7.64 -23.62 0.94
CA ARG A 364 -9.06 -23.54 1.29
C ARG A 364 -9.68 -24.91 1.55
N GLU A 365 -9.35 -25.90 0.72
CA GLU A 365 -9.85 -27.27 0.85
C GLU A 365 -9.27 -28.00 2.07
N GLY A 366 -8.24 -27.43 2.71
CA GLY A 366 -7.53 -28.07 3.82
C GLY A 366 -6.66 -29.24 3.37
N ASP A 367 -6.41 -29.37 2.06
CA ASP A 367 -5.62 -30.46 1.48
C ASP A 367 -4.12 -30.14 1.54
N ARG A 368 -3.53 -30.34 2.73
CA ARG A 368 -2.11 -30.06 2.99
C ARG A 368 -1.16 -30.75 2.01
N ASN A 369 -1.46 -31.99 1.62
CA ASN A 369 -0.60 -32.76 0.70
C ASN A 369 -0.54 -32.10 -0.68
N LYS A 370 -1.69 -31.66 -1.20
CA LYS A 370 -1.70 -30.93 -2.49
C LYS A 370 -1.09 -29.55 -2.38
N VAL A 371 -1.28 -28.85 -1.25
CA VAL A 371 -0.59 -27.57 -1.00
C VAL A 371 0.93 -27.77 -1.07
N GLU A 372 1.49 -28.74 -0.34
CA GLU A 372 2.93 -29.03 -0.37
C GLU A 372 3.39 -29.38 -1.78
N GLN A 373 2.69 -30.27 -2.49
CA GLN A 373 3.03 -30.64 -3.86
C GLN A 373 3.11 -29.41 -4.78
N HIS A 374 2.10 -28.54 -4.73
CA HIS A 374 2.06 -27.35 -5.60
C HIS A 374 3.04 -26.26 -5.16
N VAL A 375 3.37 -26.16 -3.86
CA VAL A 375 4.45 -25.30 -3.36
C VAL A 375 5.79 -25.74 -3.93
N LEU A 376 6.11 -27.04 -3.88
CA LEU A 376 7.36 -27.56 -4.42
C LEU A 376 7.45 -27.34 -5.95
N TYR A 377 6.35 -27.58 -6.67
CA TYR A 377 6.27 -27.33 -8.11
C TYR A 377 6.40 -25.83 -8.46
N PHE A 378 5.81 -24.95 -7.64
CA PHE A 378 5.96 -23.50 -7.79
C PHE A 378 7.42 -23.08 -7.59
N LEU A 379 8.08 -23.55 -6.52
CA LEU A 379 9.49 -23.25 -6.24
C LEU A 379 10.41 -23.76 -7.36
N GLU A 380 10.13 -24.92 -7.94
CA GLU A 380 10.84 -25.42 -9.12
C GLU A 380 10.65 -24.50 -10.32
N THR A 381 9.42 -24.03 -10.56
CA THR A 381 9.14 -23.07 -11.63
C THR A 381 9.90 -21.76 -11.43
N LEU A 382 10.01 -21.26 -10.19
CA LEU A 382 10.78 -20.06 -9.88
C LEU A 382 12.30 -20.26 -10.12
N ARG A 383 12.84 -21.44 -9.82
CA ARG A 383 14.24 -21.78 -10.15
C ARG A 383 14.47 -21.80 -11.65
N ASN A 384 13.54 -22.36 -12.41
CA ASN A 384 13.61 -22.38 -13.87
C ASN A 384 13.50 -20.97 -14.47
N LEU A 385 12.66 -20.10 -13.89
CA LEU A 385 12.61 -18.68 -14.25
C LEU A 385 13.96 -18.01 -14.02
N GLN A 386 14.57 -18.23 -12.86
CA GLN A 386 15.88 -17.66 -12.56
C GLN A 386 16.96 -18.17 -13.53
N ALA A 387 17.01 -19.47 -13.82
CA ALA A 387 17.93 -20.03 -14.81
C ALA A 387 17.74 -19.39 -16.20
N ALA A 388 16.48 -19.16 -16.62
CA ALA A 388 16.19 -18.48 -17.87
C ALA A 388 16.68 -17.02 -17.89
N LEU A 389 16.66 -16.32 -16.75
CA LEU A 389 17.24 -14.97 -16.62
C LEU A 389 18.78 -15.02 -16.68
N GLU A 390 19.40 -16.05 -16.11
CA GLU A 390 20.87 -16.24 -16.14
C GLU A 390 21.37 -16.48 -17.56
N GLU A 391 20.67 -17.30 -18.33
CA GLU A 391 20.97 -17.54 -19.76
C GLU A 391 20.92 -16.25 -20.59
N ARG A 392 20.17 -15.24 -20.13
CA ARG A 392 20.09 -13.90 -20.74
C ARG A 392 21.16 -12.93 -20.21
N GLY A 393 22.14 -13.42 -19.45
CA GLY A 393 23.23 -12.62 -18.91
C GLY A 393 22.83 -11.75 -17.71
N LEU A 394 21.71 -12.06 -17.04
CA LEU A 394 21.24 -11.32 -15.87
C LEU A 394 21.78 -11.85 -14.54
N ASP A 395 22.72 -12.78 -14.59
CA ASP A 395 23.35 -13.31 -13.39
C ASP A 395 24.51 -12.42 -12.93
N THR A 396 24.77 -12.43 -11.62
CA THR A 396 25.90 -11.70 -11.04
C THR A 396 26.63 -12.56 -10.03
N TRP A 397 27.87 -12.18 -9.70
CA TRP A 397 28.64 -12.89 -8.68
C TRP A 397 27.98 -12.83 -7.30
N GLN A 398 27.31 -11.74 -6.96
CA GLN A 398 26.61 -11.59 -5.68
C GLN A 398 25.37 -12.48 -5.62
N MET A 399 24.63 -12.61 -6.73
CA MET A 399 23.52 -13.54 -6.83
C MET A 399 23.98 -15.00 -6.75
N GLN A 400 25.10 -15.35 -7.40
CA GLN A 400 25.72 -16.67 -7.25
C GLN A 400 26.18 -16.95 -5.81
N SER A 401 26.76 -15.95 -5.15
CA SER A 401 27.15 -16.04 -3.74
C SER A 401 25.94 -16.24 -2.83
N LEU A 402 24.83 -15.55 -3.09
CA LEU A 402 23.59 -15.69 -2.34
C LEU A 402 22.93 -17.07 -2.59
N LYS A 403 22.89 -17.54 -3.85
CA LYS A 403 22.50 -18.91 -4.22
C LYS A 403 23.32 -19.96 -3.48
N GLY A 404 24.66 -19.80 -3.46
CA GLY A 404 25.56 -20.71 -2.76
C GLY A 404 25.33 -20.74 -1.25
N ALA A 405 24.96 -19.61 -0.64
CA ALA A 405 24.57 -19.57 0.76
C ALA A 405 23.23 -20.32 0.99
N VAL A 406 22.20 -19.97 0.22
CA VAL A 406 20.85 -20.53 0.33
C VAL A 406 20.87 -22.04 0.05
N TYR A 407 21.33 -22.48 -1.12
CA TYR A 407 21.32 -23.89 -1.52
C TYR A 407 22.46 -24.72 -0.91
N GLY A 408 23.61 -24.10 -0.64
CA GLY A 408 24.83 -24.84 -0.33
C GLY A 408 25.11 -25.02 1.15
N LYS A 409 24.96 -23.98 1.99
CA LYS A 409 25.34 -24.07 3.41
C LYS A 409 24.16 -24.11 4.35
N LEU A 410 23.08 -23.42 3.99
CA LEU A 410 21.95 -23.19 4.86
C LEU A 410 20.86 -24.25 4.64
N LEU A 411 20.61 -24.66 3.39
CA LEU A 411 19.48 -25.53 3.04
C LEU A 411 19.87 -26.81 2.31
N GLN A 412 21.04 -27.42 2.55
CA GLN A 412 21.47 -28.62 1.79
C GLN A 412 20.40 -29.73 1.74
N LYS A 413 19.68 -29.94 2.86
CA LYS A 413 18.59 -30.93 2.95
C LYS A 413 17.25 -30.40 2.44
N ALA A 414 17.08 -29.07 2.39
CA ALA A 414 15.84 -28.37 2.06
C ALA A 414 15.90 -27.60 0.73
N TRP A 415 16.89 -27.83 -0.15
CA TRP A 415 17.05 -27.02 -1.36
C TRP A 415 15.83 -27.07 -2.29
N LYS A 416 15.11 -28.20 -2.31
CA LYS A 416 13.84 -28.34 -3.06
C LYS A 416 12.74 -27.43 -2.52
N ARG A 417 12.79 -27.16 -1.21
CA ARG A 417 11.90 -26.26 -0.46
C ARG A 417 12.34 -24.79 -0.53
N ALA A 418 13.30 -24.44 -1.39
CA ALA A 418 13.70 -23.04 -1.58
C ALA A 418 13.83 -22.63 -3.05
N ALA A 419 13.48 -21.39 -3.35
CA ALA A 419 13.78 -20.75 -4.63
C ALA A 419 14.42 -19.40 -4.37
N ILE A 420 15.38 -19.01 -5.20
CA ILE A 420 15.91 -17.67 -5.23
C ILE A 420 15.88 -17.17 -6.67
N LYS A 421 15.48 -15.91 -6.84
CA LYS A 421 15.48 -15.26 -8.14
C LYS A 421 15.65 -13.76 -8.03
N TRP A 422 16.04 -13.11 -9.11
CA TRP A 422 15.95 -11.66 -9.23
C TRP A 422 14.49 -11.18 -9.22
N THR A 423 14.27 -9.92 -8.84
CA THR A 423 13.01 -9.21 -9.15
C THR A 423 13.25 -7.98 -10.03
N GLY A 424 12.25 -7.63 -10.85
CA GLY A 424 12.31 -6.56 -11.83
C GLY A 424 13.25 -6.90 -12.98
N ALA A 425 14.02 -5.94 -13.48
CA ALA A 425 14.93 -6.19 -14.61
C ALA A 425 16.01 -7.29 -14.41
N GLY A 426 16.36 -7.68 -13.17
CA GLY A 426 17.56 -8.51 -12.90
C GLY A 426 18.90 -7.79 -13.06
N GLY A 427 20.00 -8.54 -12.96
CA GLY A 427 21.37 -8.03 -13.12
C GLY A 427 21.89 -7.15 -11.97
N GLY A 428 21.22 -7.15 -10.82
CA GLY A 428 21.57 -6.34 -9.64
C GLY A 428 20.34 -5.95 -8.80
N GLY A 429 20.56 -5.21 -7.70
CA GLY A 429 19.50 -4.77 -6.79
C GLY A 429 19.01 -5.86 -5.85
N THR A 430 17.69 -6.12 -5.81
CA THR A 430 17.09 -7.07 -4.87
C THR A 430 16.85 -8.45 -5.49
N ALA A 431 17.25 -9.48 -4.75
CA ALA A 431 16.85 -10.86 -4.93
C ALA A 431 15.65 -11.20 -4.03
N VAL A 432 14.81 -12.11 -4.48
CA VAL A 432 13.71 -12.67 -3.72
C VAL A 432 14.06 -14.10 -3.34
N VAL A 433 14.02 -14.42 -2.06
CA VAL A 433 14.19 -15.78 -1.54
C VAL A 433 12.85 -16.28 -1.06
N PHE A 434 12.43 -17.43 -1.59
CA PHE A 434 11.21 -18.13 -1.22
C PHE A 434 11.59 -19.40 -0.47
N LEU A 435 11.02 -19.60 0.71
CA LEU A 435 11.12 -20.83 1.48
C LEU A 435 9.72 -21.41 1.64
N ALA A 436 9.57 -22.71 1.36
CA ALA A 436 8.36 -23.43 1.77
C ALA A 436 8.26 -23.35 3.30
N ASN A 437 7.07 -23.04 3.80
CA ASN A 437 6.75 -23.07 5.22
C ASN A 437 5.70 -24.15 5.44
N LEU A 438 6.16 -25.39 5.54
CA LEU A 438 5.28 -26.56 5.60
C LEU A 438 5.32 -27.22 6.98
N ASP A 439 6.46 -27.11 7.69
CA ASP A 439 6.70 -27.79 8.97
C ASP A 439 7.48 -26.89 9.95
N HIS A 440 7.41 -27.17 11.26
CA HIS A 440 8.18 -26.45 12.30
C HIS A 440 9.71 -26.59 12.16
N GLU A 441 10.20 -27.59 11.43
CA GLU A 441 11.64 -27.77 11.17
C GLU A 441 12.23 -26.63 10.32
N ASP A 442 11.38 -25.87 9.62
CA ASP A 442 11.78 -24.76 8.75
C ASP A 442 12.28 -23.53 9.53
N GLU A 443 11.95 -23.37 10.82
CA GLU A 443 12.41 -22.21 11.62
C GLU A 443 13.93 -22.19 11.80
N SER A 444 14.57 -23.35 11.96
CA SER A 444 16.04 -23.43 12.07
C SER A 444 16.76 -22.97 10.80
N ASN A 445 16.18 -23.31 9.64
CA ASN A 445 16.64 -22.90 8.32
C ASN A 445 16.47 -21.39 8.10
N ILE A 446 15.34 -20.86 8.54
CA ILE A 446 15.08 -19.42 8.53
C ILE A 446 16.08 -18.70 9.41
N ASP A 447 16.26 -19.11 10.67
CA ASP A 447 17.22 -18.48 11.58
C ASP A 447 18.65 -18.52 11.03
N ALA A 448 19.05 -19.63 10.43
CA ALA A 448 20.34 -19.74 9.77
C ALA A 448 20.49 -18.74 8.61
N PHE A 449 19.45 -18.57 7.78
CA PHE A 449 19.42 -17.59 6.69
C PHE A 449 19.43 -16.14 7.20
N MET A 450 18.64 -15.83 8.21
CA MET A 450 18.62 -14.50 8.83
C MET A 450 19.98 -14.16 9.44
N ASN A 451 20.60 -15.13 10.14
CA ASN A 451 21.96 -14.98 10.67
C ASN A 451 23.01 -14.77 9.58
N PHE A 452 22.85 -15.42 8.42
CA PHE A 452 23.73 -15.22 7.27
C PHE A 452 23.60 -13.80 6.70
N CYS A 453 22.39 -13.32 6.46
CA CYS A 453 22.15 -11.93 6.06
C CYS A 453 22.72 -10.96 7.10
N ASP A 454 22.60 -11.31 8.39
CA ASP A 454 23.02 -10.44 9.47
C ASP A 454 24.52 -10.25 9.59
N ARG A 455 25.28 -11.32 9.35
CA ARG A 455 26.74 -11.32 9.38
C ARG A 455 27.33 -10.83 8.06
N SER A 456 26.57 -10.86 6.97
CA SER A 456 27.01 -10.37 5.68
C SER A 456 27.09 -8.85 5.69
N GLN A 457 28.25 -8.31 5.32
CA GLN A 457 28.36 -6.87 5.02
C GLN A 457 27.75 -6.52 3.65
N LYS A 458 27.53 -7.52 2.79
CA LYS A 458 27.11 -7.38 1.39
C LYS A 458 25.60 -7.45 1.23
N PHE A 459 24.93 -8.32 1.98
CA PHE A 459 23.50 -8.58 1.85
C PHE A 459 22.72 -7.82 2.90
N THR A 460 21.68 -7.11 2.50
CA THR A 460 20.76 -6.44 3.42
C THR A 460 19.39 -7.06 3.27
N LEU A 461 18.86 -7.68 4.34
CA LEU A 461 17.49 -8.13 4.33
C LEU A 461 16.57 -6.92 4.45
N TYR A 462 15.76 -6.68 3.42
CA TYR A 462 14.79 -5.62 3.40
C TYR A 462 13.47 -6.02 3.99
N TRP A 463 12.92 -7.18 3.63
CA TRP A 463 11.54 -7.53 3.99
C TRP A 463 11.40 -9.01 4.28
N ASP A 464 10.57 -9.35 5.25
CA ASP A 464 10.13 -10.70 5.60
C ASP A 464 8.61 -10.73 5.65
N SER A 465 8.00 -11.45 4.71
CA SER A 465 6.53 -11.59 4.59
C SER A 465 5.79 -11.95 5.88
N PHE A 466 6.43 -12.67 6.81
CA PHE A 466 5.81 -13.11 8.06
C PHE A 466 5.88 -12.02 9.14
N LYS A 467 6.93 -11.20 9.15
CA LYS A 467 7.15 -10.15 10.16
C LYS A 467 6.51 -8.83 9.75
N ASP A 468 6.68 -8.46 8.49
CA ASP A 468 6.40 -7.11 8.00
C ASP A 468 5.00 -6.97 7.38
N LYS A 469 4.33 -8.10 7.11
CA LYS A 469 3.06 -8.22 6.40
C LYS A 469 3.15 -7.73 4.95
N ILE A 470 2.17 -8.15 4.15
CA ILE A 470 1.94 -7.65 2.79
C ILE A 470 1.20 -6.32 2.89
N GLU A 471 1.55 -5.37 2.04
CA GLU A 471 0.84 -4.09 1.96
C GLU A 471 -0.56 -4.28 1.36
N THR A 472 -1.54 -3.58 1.91
CA THR A 472 -2.96 -3.74 1.53
C THR A 472 -3.64 -2.44 1.13
N THR A 473 -2.98 -1.29 1.30
CA THR A 473 -3.60 0.03 1.19
C THR A 473 -3.41 0.72 -0.15
N GLY A 474 -2.49 0.26 -1.00
CA GLY A 474 -2.19 0.94 -2.26
C GLY A 474 -1.69 2.37 -2.03
N VAL A 475 -1.98 3.28 -2.96
CA VAL A 475 -1.69 4.71 -2.82
C VAL A 475 -2.60 5.33 -1.74
N LYS A 476 -2.05 6.23 -0.92
CA LYS A 476 -2.85 6.92 0.10
C LYS A 476 -2.41 8.37 0.29
N LEU A 477 -3.38 9.20 0.63
CA LEU A 477 -3.14 10.54 1.13
C LEU A 477 -2.65 10.44 2.57
N GLU A 478 -1.51 11.03 2.85
CA GLU A 478 -0.96 11.13 4.20
C GLU A 478 -1.51 12.38 4.90
N PRO A 479 -1.62 12.36 6.23
CA PRO A 479 -1.90 13.57 7.00
C PRO A 479 -0.88 14.66 6.64
N SER A 480 -1.34 15.89 6.46
CA SER A 480 -0.48 17.05 6.22
C SER A 480 -1.12 18.27 6.89
N ALA A 481 -0.30 19.24 7.30
CA ALA A 481 -0.76 20.40 8.05
C ALA A 481 -1.81 21.25 7.29
N PHE A 482 -1.87 21.13 5.96
CA PHE A 482 -2.68 21.97 5.08
C PHE A 482 -3.83 21.24 4.40
N CYS A 483 -3.95 19.92 4.56
CA CYS A 483 -5.12 19.19 4.09
C CYS A 483 -6.04 18.96 5.29
N PRO A 484 -7.04 19.84 5.52
CA PRO A 484 -7.92 19.66 6.65
C PRO A 484 -8.67 18.33 6.50
N HIS A 485 -8.72 17.57 7.57
CA HIS A 485 -9.58 16.41 7.65
C HIS A 485 -11.03 16.87 7.48
N ARG A 486 -11.72 16.39 6.42
CA ARG A 486 -13.17 16.47 6.36
C ARG A 486 -13.75 15.55 7.43
N VAL A 487 -14.30 16.16 8.46
CA VAL A 487 -14.93 15.51 9.59
C VAL A 487 -16.43 15.80 9.53
N SER A 488 -17.23 14.75 9.40
CA SER A 488 -18.69 14.85 9.49
C SER A 488 -19.09 14.84 10.96
N LEU A 489 -19.56 15.98 11.47
CA LEU A 489 -20.11 16.13 12.80
C LEU A 489 -21.60 15.75 12.78
N ILE A 490 -21.98 14.69 13.50
CA ILE A 490 -23.38 14.37 13.76
C ILE A 490 -23.73 14.84 15.16
N THR A 491 -24.51 15.90 15.23
CA THR A 491 -25.07 16.38 16.49
C THR A 491 -26.38 15.66 16.75
N TYR A 492 -26.46 14.95 17.87
CA TYR A 492 -27.70 14.39 18.37
C TYR A 492 -28.32 15.38 19.35
N THR A 493 -29.60 15.67 19.21
CA THR A 493 -30.35 16.43 20.24
C THR A 493 -31.36 15.50 20.86
N LEU A 494 -31.34 15.45 22.18
CA LEU A 494 -32.30 14.70 22.98
C LEU A 494 -33.12 15.72 23.74
N LYS A 495 -34.38 15.93 23.32
CA LYS A 495 -35.27 16.83 24.05
C LYS A 495 -35.77 16.12 25.32
N PRO A 496 -35.95 16.85 26.45
CA PRO A 496 -36.54 16.27 27.64
C PRO A 496 -37.88 15.60 27.32
N GLY A 497 -38.01 14.30 27.63
CA GLY A 497 -39.21 13.51 27.37
C GLY A 497 -39.23 12.73 26.04
N GLU A 498 -38.22 12.86 25.18
CA GLU A 498 -38.08 11.97 24.01
C GLU A 498 -37.29 10.71 24.37
N GLU A 499 -37.86 9.52 24.10
CA GLU A 499 -37.23 8.22 24.40
C GLU A 499 -36.06 7.87 23.48
N ARG A 500 -35.89 8.60 22.36
CA ARG A 500 -34.82 8.34 21.38
C ARG A 500 -34.15 9.65 20.95
N PRO A 501 -32.80 9.71 20.88
CA PRO A 501 -32.10 10.83 20.28
C PRO A 501 -32.55 11.01 18.83
N LYS A 502 -32.89 12.23 18.43
CA LYS A 502 -33.04 12.58 17.02
C LYS A 502 -31.71 13.13 16.51
N VAL A 503 -31.30 12.70 15.32
CA VAL A 503 -30.20 13.35 14.59
C VAL A 503 -30.66 14.78 14.33
N ALA A 504 -30.04 15.74 15.02
CA ALA A 504 -30.47 17.13 14.95
C ALA A 504 -29.83 17.86 13.79
N LYS A 505 -28.58 17.53 13.48
CA LYS A 505 -27.84 18.09 12.35
C LYS A 505 -26.62 17.23 12.02
N VAL A 506 -26.46 16.88 10.75
CA VAL A 506 -25.16 16.47 10.21
C VAL A 506 -24.53 17.71 9.60
N ALA A 507 -23.36 18.10 10.10
CA ALA A 507 -22.60 19.23 9.57
C ALA A 507 -21.19 18.74 9.26
N HIS A 508 -20.75 18.95 8.02
CA HIS A 508 -19.40 18.61 7.59
C HIS A 508 -18.49 19.80 7.91
N TYR A 509 -17.43 19.54 8.67
CA TYR A 509 -16.42 20.53 9.03
C TYR A 509 -15.07 20.06 8.50
N GLU A 510 -14.24 21.00 8.09
CA GLU A 510 -12.85 20.76 7.71
C GLU A 510 -11.97 21.21 8.88
N PHE A 511 -11.29 20.28 9.54
CA PHE A 511 -10.37 20.56 10.64
C PHE A 511 -8.93 20.33 10.21
N THR A 512 -8.03 21.29 10.44
CA THR A 512 -6.59 20.98 10.51
C THR A 512 -6.30 20.08 11.72
N ASP A 513 -5.15 19.41 11.78
CA ASP A 513 -4.77 18.60 12.96
C ASP A 513 -4.79 19.43 14.26
N ALA A 514 -4.34 20.68 14.21
CA ALA A 514 -4.40 21.57 15.37
C ALA A 514 -5.85 21.91 15.79
N GLN A 515 -6.74 22.14 14.83
CA GLN A 515 -8.16 22.35 15.13
C GLN A 515 -8.84 21.07 15.62
N LEU A 516 -8.41 19.91 15.13
CA LEU A 516 -8.89 18.60 15.56
C LEU A 516 -8.46 18.29 17.00
N GLU A 517 -7.19 18.53 17.35
CA GLU A 517 -6.69 18.37 18.73
C GLU A 517 -7.33 19.38 19.70
N LYS A 518 -7.58 20.60 19.24
CA LYS A 518 -8.35 21.58 19.99
C LYS A 518 -9.80 21.10 20.23
N ALA A 519 -10.47 20.61 19.18
CA ALA A 519 -11.82 20.07 19.28
C ALA A 519 -11.90 18.84 20.20
N LYS A 520 -10.89 17.96 20.19
CA LYS A 520 -10.79 16.83 21.12
C LYS A 520 -10.79 17.29 22.57
N CYS A 521 -10.08 18.39 22.88
CA CYS A 521 -9.95 18.95 24.23
C CYS A 521 -11.14 19.79 24.69
N GLU A 522 -11.82 20.48 23.77
CA GLU A 522 -12.91 21.42 24.09
C GLU A 522 -14.29 20.73 24.17
N GLU A 523 -14.46 19.58 23.53
CA GLU A 523 -15.73 18.88 23.47
C GLU A 523 -15.85 17.80 24.56
N GLY A 524 -17.02 17.74 25.21
CA GLY A 524 -17.26 16.78 26.28
C GLY A 524 -17.25 15.32 25.82
N LEU A 525 -17.70 15.04 24.60
CA LEU A 525 -17.58 13.76 23.91
C LEU A 525 -17.25 14.02 22.44
N PHE A 526 -16.16 13.43 21.95
CA PHE A 526 -15.67 13.55 20.59
C PHE A 526 -15.31 12.17 20.04
N VAL A 527 -15.90 11.76 18.91
CA VAL A 527 -15.73 10.39 18.37
C VAL A 527 -14.94 10.44 17.07
N ASP A 528 -13.62 10.32 17.10
CA ASP A 528 -12.77 10.31 15.89
C ASP A 528 -13.00 9.05 15.04
N CYS A 529 -13.92 9.11 14.07
CA CYS A 529 -14.20 8.00 13.16
C CYS A 529 -13.11 7.75 12.11
N ILE A 530 -12.19 8.68 11.92
CA ILE A 530 -11.05 8.48 11.01
C ILE A 530 -10.04 7.55 11.68
N ARG A 531 -9.78 7.80 12.97
CA ARG A 531 -8.79 7.04 13.76
C ARG A 531 -9.44 5.95 14.63
N ASN A 532 -10.76 5.82 14.61
CA ASN A 532 -11.56 4.93 15.46
C ASN A 532 -11.35 5.13 16.96
N TRP A 533 -11.27 6.39 17.40
CA TRP A 533 -11.05 6.74 18.80
C TRP A 533 -12.24 7.50 19.37
N ILE A 534 -12.47 7.35 20.67
CA ILE A 534 -13.39 8.23 21.40
C ILE A 534 -12.54 9.07 22.33
N TYR A 535 -12.91 10.34 22.48
CA TYR A 535 -12.37 11.27 23.44
C TYR A 535 -13.53 11.73 24.32
N LEU A 536 -13.34 11.70 25.64
CA LEU A 536 -14.29 12.24 26.61
C LEU A 536 -13.54 13.29 27.43
N ASP A 537 -14.00 14.55 27.38
CA ASP A 537 -13.35 15.71 28.00
C ASP A 537 -11.83 15.76 27.71
N GLY A 538 -11.45 15.67 26.43
CA GLY A 538 -10.02 15.69 26.02
C GLY A 538 -9.26 14.38 26.19
N LYS A 539 -9.82 13.35 26.83
CA LYS A 539 -9.08 12.10 27.10
C LYS A 539 -9.52 10.95 26.20
N LYS A 540 -8.56 10.36 25.49
CA LYS A 540 -8.77 9.21 24.62
C LYS A 540 -9.20 7.96 25.41
N LEU A 541 -10.33 7.38 25.02
CA LEU A 541 -10.84 6.08 25.45
C LEU A 541 -10.42 5.02 24.41
N ASN A 542 -9.83 3.92 24.89
CA ASN A 542 -9.53 2.78 24.04
C ASN A 542 -10.77 1.92 23.87
N VAL A 543 -11.26 1.83 22.64
CA VAL A 543 -12.41 0.97 22.29
C VAL A 543 -11.89 -0.18 21.42
N PRO A 544 -12.17 -1.45 21.77
CA PRO A 544 -11.50 -2.59 21.16
C PRO A 544 -11.97 -2.92 19.73
N SER A 545 -13.14 -2.43 19.29
CA SER A 545 -13.66 -2.69 17.94
C SER A 545 -14.72 -1.66 17.49
N HIS A 546 -15.01 -1.62 16.18
CA HIS A 546 -16.10 -0.80 15.60
C HIS A 546 -17.48 -1.15 16.17
N GLU A 547 -17.73 -2.43 16.44
CA GLU A 547 -18.99 -2.89 17.03
C GLU A 547 -19.10 -2.44 18.50
N ALA A 548 -17.99 -2.51 19.24
CA ALA A 548 -17.91 -1.96 20.60
C ALA A 548 -18.07 -0.43 20.61
N LEU A 549 -17.58 0.28 19.58
CA LEU A 549 -17.78 1.71 19.39
C LEU A 549 -19.27 2.05 19.16
N ALA A 550 -19.95 1.32 18.26
CA ALA A 550 -21.37 1.53 18.00
C ALA A 550 -22.22 1.22 19.24
N LYS A 551 -21.94 0.13 19.96
CA LYS A 551 -22.60 -0.22 21.21
C LYS A 551 -22.32 0.80 22.32
N PHE A 552 -21.07 1.24 22.48
CA PHE A 552 -20.71 2.26 23.46
C PHE A 552 -21.42 3.59 23.19
N VAL A 553 -21.44 4.05 21.94
CA VAL A 553 -22.14 5.30 21.55
C VAL A 553 -23.64 5.17 21.79
N ALA A 554 -24.26 4.05 21.38
CA ALA A 554 -25.68 3.80 21.62
C ALA A 554 -26.02 3.77 23.12
N THR A 555 -25.24 3.06 23.93
CA THR A 555 -25.44 2.95 25.39
C THR A 555 -25.12 4.26 26.12
N ALA A 556 -24.09 5.01 25.71
CA ALA A 556 -23.79 6.32 26.27
C ALA A 556 -24.93 7.32 25.98
N LEU A 557 -25.48 7.30 24.76
CA LEU A 557 -26.66 8.07 24.39
C LEU A 557 -27.90 7.66 25.21
N GLU A 558 -28.11 6.36 25.42
CA GLU A 558 -29.23 5.84 26.22
C GLU A 558 -29.09 6.18 27.71
N ILE A 559 -27.91 6.01 28.31
CA ILE A 559 -27.66 6.35 29.73
C ILE A 559 -27.78 7.86 29.95
N MET A 560 -27.27 8.68 29.01
CA MET A 560 -27.44 10.12 29.09
C MET A 560 -28.90 10.58 28.96
N SER A 561 -29.78 9.74 28.41
CA SER A 561 -31.22 10.02 28.29
C SER A 561 -32.04 9.73 29.56
N LYS A 562 -31.48 9.02 30.56
CA LYS A 562 -32.21 8.59 31.77
C LYS A 562 -31.69 9.29 33.05
N THR A 563 -32.62 9.80 33.88
CA THR A 563 -32.47 10.23 35.31
C THR A 563 -31.28 11.13 35.70
N SER A 564 -31.05 11.41 37.00
CA SER A 564 -30.10 12.44 37.48
C SER A 564 -28.62 12.12 37.22
N ILE A 565 -27.77 13.15 37.09
CA ILE A 565 -26.32 13.08 36.73
C ILE A 565 -25.53 12.01 37.53
N LYS A 566 -25.83 11.84 38.82
CA LYS A 566 -25.14 10.89 39.69
C LYS A 566 -25.40 9.43 39.28
N GLN A 567 -26.65 9.12 38.93
CA GLN A 567 -27.09 7.77 38.54
C GLN A 567 -26.59 7.41 37.14
N ARG A 568 -26.52 8.40 36.23
CA ARG A 568 -25.92 8.26 34.90
C ARG A 568 -24.46 7.82 34.95
N PHE A 569 -23.70 8.31 35.93
CA PHE A 569 -22.27 8.03 36.04
C PHE A 569 -22.02 6.63 36.59
N ASP A 570 -22.79 6.21 37.59
CA ASP A 570 -22.69 4.87 38.20
C ASP A 570 -23.10 3.76 37.21
N ASP A 571 -24.15 3.98 36.41
CA ASP A 571 -24.61 3.02 35.39
C ASP A 571 -23.60 2.84 34.24
N LEU A 572 -22.92 3.93 33.85
CA LEU A 572 -21.90 3.91 32.78
C LEU A 572 -20.62 3.20 33.24
N ILE A 573 -20.25 3.37 34.52
CA ILE A 573 -19.16 2.61 35.16
C ILE A 573 -19.50 1.13 35.21
N GLN A 574 -20.74 0.78 35.56
CA GLN A 574 -21.18 -0.62 35.68
C GLN A 574 -21.19 -1.32 34.31
N GLN A 575 -21.62 -0.64 33.25
CA GLN A 575 -21.59 -1.18 31.88
C GLN A 575 -20.17 -1.28 31.30
N ALA A 576 -19.30 -0.29 31.56
CA ALA A 576 -17.89 -0.36 31.16
C ALA A 576 -17.16 -1.56 31.80
N GLN A 577 -17.51 -1.91 33.04
CA GLN A 577 -17.00 -3.10 33.73
C GLN A 577 -17.51 -4.41 33.10
N ILE A 578 -18.78 -4.47 32.67
CA ILE A 578 -19.37 -5.62 31.96
C ILE A 578 -18.62 -5.88 30.63
N TRP A 579 -18.07 -4.84 30.00
CA TRP A 579 -17.29 -4.94 28.76
C TRP A 579 -15.77 -5.11 28.96
N GLY A 580 -15.32 -5.34 30.20
CA GLY A 580 -13.92 -5.67 30.50
C GLY A 580 -12.97 -4.47 30.60
N ILE A 581 -13.49 -3.25 30.77
CA ILE A 581 -12.66 -2.04 30.97
C ILE A 581 -12.19 -2.01 32.43
N GLN A 582 -10.87 -2.03 32.66
CA GLN A 582 -10.29 -2.17 34.01
C GLN A 582 -10.62 -1.00 34.94
N LYS A 583 -11.10 -1.32 36.16
CA LYS A 583 -11.54 -0.40 37.23
C LYS A 583 -10.48 0.63 37.66
N ALA A 584 -9.19 0.29 37.57
CA ALA A 584 -8.08 1.19 37.93
C ALA A 584 -7.98 2.41 36.98
N SER A 585 -8.43 2.25 35.73
CA SER A 585 -8.45 3.31 34.73
C SER A 585 -9.62 4.28 34.93
N LEU A 586 -10.66 3.92 35.67
CA LEU A 586 -11.81 4.82 35.93
C LEU A 586 -11.62 5.65 37.22
N HIS A 587 -11.04 5.07 38.27
CA HIS A 587 -10.90 5.76 39.57
C HIS A 587 -9.91 6.94 39.55
N LYS A 588 -8.85 6.86 38.73
CA LYS A 588 -7.88 7.96 38.55
C LYS A 588 -8.45 9.12 37.72
N TYR A 589 -9.58 8.93 37.06
CA TYR A 589 -10.18 9.89 36.12
C TYR A 589 -11.29 10.74 36.74
N ILE A 590 -11.90 10.29 37.84
CA ILE A 590 -13.06 10.94 38.49
C ILE A 590 -12.67 12.16 39.32
N MET A 591 -11.40 12.29 39.71
CA MET A 591 -10.96 13.34 40.66
C MET A 591 -10.65 14.72 40.03
N SER A 592 -10.88 14.94 38.72
CA SER A 592 -10.49 16.21 38.08
C SER A 592 -11.51 16.83 37.10
N LEU A 593 -12.80 16.56 37.25
CA LEU A 593 -13.85 17.18 36.43
C LEU A 593 -14.02 18.68 36.80
N LYS A 594 -13.69 19.57 35.86
CA LYS A 594 -14.00 21.00 35.90
C LYS A 594 -14.98 21.33 34.77
N VAL A 595 -16.08 21.99 35.10
CA VAL A 595 -17.02 22.54 34.11
C VAL A 595 -16.88 24.06 34.13
N ASN A 596 -16.57 24.67 32.99
CA ASN A 596 -16.37 26.12 32.84
C ASN A 596 -15.36 26.74 33.85
N GLY A 597 -14.24 26.07 34.10
CA GLY A 597 -13.18 26.58 34.96
C GLY A 597 -13.46 26.57 36.47
N LYS A 598 -14.61 26.04 36.92
CA LYS A 598 -14.91 25.87 38.36
C LYS A 598 -14.88 24.39 38.77
N GLU A 599 -14.23 24.14 39.91
CA GLU A 599 -14.18 22.85 40.59
C GLU A 599 -15.57 22.51 41.15
N MET A 600 -16.16 21.40 40.71
CA MET A 600 -17.52 21.02 41.14
C MET A 600 -17.56 20.09 42.36
N PHE A 601 -16.45 19.49 42.80
CA PHE A 601 -16.49 18.51 43.91
C PHE A 601 -15.25 18.52 44.79
N CYS A 602 -15.45 18.80 46.09
CA CYS A 602 -14.50 18.52 47.17
C CYS A 602 -15.22 17.65 48.21
N LEU A 603 -14.85 16.38 48.30
CA LEU A 603 -15.53 15.37 49.13
C LEU A 603 -15.49 15.68 50.63
N GLU A 604 -14.56 16.54 51.08
CA GLU A 604 -14.45 16.95 52.49
C GLU A 604 -15.44 18.05 52.90
N LYS A 605 -15.90 18.91 51.99
CA LYS A 605 -16.84 19.99 52.33
C LYS A 605 -18.30 19.53 52.40
N TRP A 606 -18.67 18.49 51.66
CA TRP A 606 -20.07 18.05 51.54
C TRP A 606 -20.58 17.27 52.78
N LYS A 607 -19.69 16.66 53.57
CA LYS A 607 -20.08 15.98 54.83
C LYS A 607 -20.63 16.92 55.92
N ARG A 608 -20.57 18.25 55.74
CA ARG A 608 -20.91 19.22 56.80
C ARG A 608 -22.14 20.10 56.57
N SER A 609 -22.68 20.24 55.36
CA SER A 609 -23.63 21.35 55.11
C SER A 609 -25.07 21.00 54.76
N GLY A 610 -25.45 19.74 54.50
CA GLY A 610 -26.87 19.32 54.45
C GLY A 610 -27.83 20.06 53.47
N ASP A 611 -27.35 21.00 52.64
CA ASP A 611 -28.22 21.85 51.83
C ASP A 611 -28.46 21.29 50.42
N VAL A 612 -29.73 21.36 50.01
CA VAL A 612 -30.22 21.01 48.67
C VAL A 612 -29.95 22.19 47.74
N VAL A 613 -28.96 22.04 46.85
CA VAL A 613 -28.74 22.98 45.75
C VAL A 613 -29.68 22.63 44.60
N ARG A 614 -30.60 23.55 44.23
CA ARG A 614 -31.32 23.50 42.96
C ARG A 614 -30.33 23.82 41.83
N LEU A 615 -30.11 22.87 40.93
CA LEU A 615 -29.40 23.07 39.67
C LEU A 615 -30.44 23.25 38.55
N GLU A 616 -30.32 24.35 37.80
CA GLU A 616 -31.06 24.55 36.56
C GLU A 616 -30.52 23.64 35.44
N PRO A 617 -31.34 23.31 34.42
CA PRO A 617 -30.95 22.34 33.41
C PRO A 617 -29.92 22.95 32.44
N VAL A 618 -28.71 22.41 32.45
CA VAL A 618 -27.73 22.62 31.38
C VAL A 618 -28.13 21.71 30.21
N ILE A 619 -28.31 22.30 29.03
CA ILE A 619 -28.55 21.60 27.77
C ILE A 619 -27.28 20.82 27.42
N ASN A 620 -27.33 19.48 27.51
CA ASN A 620 -26.22 18.63 27.09
C ASN A 620 -26.26 18.45 25.57
N THR A 621 -25.23 18.90 24.88
CA THR A 621 -25.04 18.66 23.44
C THR A 621 -24.16 17.43 23.27
N ILE A 622 -24.65 16.40 22.56
CA ILE A 622 -23.89 15.18 22.30
C ILE A 622 -23.47 15.19 20.83
N ARG A 623 -22.17 15.13 20.60
CA ARG A 623 -21.56 15.13 19.26
C ARG A 623 -20.94 13.78 19.00
N VAL A 624 -21.29 13.19 17.87
CA VAL A 624 -20.84 11.87 17.43
C VAL A 624 -20.39 12.05 15.99
N LEU A 625 -19.24 11.52 15.60
CA LEU A 625 -18.85 11.53 14.19
C LEU A 625 -19.34 10.23 13.57
N THR A 626 -19.65 10.23 12.28
CA THR A 626 -19.82 8.98 11.52
C THR A 626 -19.17 9.13 10.14
N ARG A 627 -18.86 7.98 9.54
CA ARG A 627 -18.50 7.89 8.12
C ARG A 627 -19.75 8.15 7.29
N CYS A 628 -19.64 8.98 6.25
CA CYS A 628 -20.69 9.12 5.24
C CYS A 628 -20.39 8.10 4.13
N GLU A 629 -21.26 7.11 3.97
CA GLU A 629 -21.39 6.36 2.72
C GLU A 629 -22.61 6.93 1.99
N GLU A 630 -22.39 7.79 1.00
CA GLU A 630 -23.47 8.20 0.10
C GLU A 630 -23.84 7.00 -0.78
N GLY A 631 -24.94 6.33 -0.44
CA GLY A 631 -25.41 5.21 -1.26
C GLY A 631 -26.44 4.27 -0.65
N ARG A 632 -27.39 4.77 0.16
CA ARG A 632 -28.74 4.18 0.35
C ARG A 632 -29.55 5.05 1.32
N GLU A 633 -30.28 6.01 0.77
CA GLU A 633 -31.49 6.46 1.44
C GLU A 633 -32.54 5.35 1.34
N LYS A 634 -32.76 4.63 2.45
CA LYS A 634 -34.10 4.12 2.78
C LYS A 634 -34.35 4.41 4.26
N ARG A 635 -35.50 5.05 4.49
CA ARG A 635 -36.02 5.63 5.74
C ARG A 635 -35.77 4.83 7.00
#